data_AF-A0A7F8QF42-F1
#
_entry.id   AF-A0A7F8QF42-F1
#
_cell.length_a   1.000
_cell.length_b   1.000
_cell.length_c   1.000
_cell.angle_alpha   90.00
_cell.angle_beta   90.00
_cell.angle_gamma   90.00
#
_symmetry.space_group_name_H-M   'P 1'
#
loop_
_entity.id
_entity.type
_entity.pdbx_description
1 polymer ?
#
loop_
_entity_poly.entity_id
_entity_poly.type
_entity_poly.pdbx_seq_one_letter_code
_entity_poly.pdbx_strand_id
1 'polypeptide(L)'
;ALSQHPTVNDDLPNRIISGLVKVKGNVKEFTETAAIFDDGSREDHVDAVIFATGYTFAFPFLEDSVQVVKNKISLYKKVFPPNLEKPTLAIIGLIQPLGAIMPISELQGRWVTQVFKGLKTLPSQSEMKAEITKAQEEIAKRYV
;
A
#
# COMPACT_ATOMS: atom_id res chain seq x y z
N ALA A 1 -15.14 -2.75 -11.91
CA ALA A 1 -13.69 -2.98 -11.75
C ALA A 1 -13.42 -3.31 -10.29
N LEU A 2 -12.36 -4.07 -9.96
CA LEU A 2 -11.95 -4.31 -8.57
C LEU A 2 -11.58 -2.97 -7.91
N SER A 3 -12.31 -2.60 -6.85
CA SER A 3 -12.09 -1.36 -6.09
C SER A 3 -11.26 -1.58 -4.80
N GLN A 4 -10.69 -2.77 -4.63
CA GLN A 4 -9.82 -3.14 -3.51
C GLN A 4 -8.67 -4.03 -3.98
N HIS A 5 -7.61 -4.13 -3.18
CA HIS A 5 -6.57 -5.13 -3.43
C HIS A 5 -7.18 -6.54 -3.29
N PRO A 6 -6.92 -7.48 -4.21
CA PRO A 6 -7.47 -8.81 -4.13
C PRO A 6 -6.94 -9.55 -2.90
N THR A 7 -7.86 -10.20 -2.18
CA THR A 7 -7.56 -11.27 -1.23
C THR A 7 -7.67 -12.59 -1.97
N VAL A 8 -6.59 -13.38 -1.99
CA VAL A 8 -6.55 -14.69 -2.66
C VAL A 8 -6.40 -15.76 -1.59
N ASN A 9 -7.40 -16.64 -1.48
CA ASN A 9 -7.38 -17.74 -0.53
C ASN A 9 -8.32 -18.87 -1.00
N ASP A 10 -7.72 -19.97 -1.46
CA ASP A 10 -8.44 -21.13 -1.99
C ASP A 10 -9.17 -21.93 -0.91
N ASP A 11 -8.67 -21.91 0.33
CA ASP A 11 -9.20 -22.71 1.44
C ASP A 11 -10.32 -22.02 2.22
N LEU A 12 -10.35 -20.69 2.23
CA LEU A 12 -11.26 -19.89 3.04
C LEU A 12 -12.73 -20.28 2.85
N PRO A 13 -13.26 -20.48 1.63
CA PRO A 13 -14.65 -20.90 1.43
C PRO A 13 -14.98 -22.23 2.14
N ASN A 14 -14.09 -23.22 2.06
CA ASN A 14 -14.28 -24.53 2.70
C ASN A 14 -14.24 -24.44 4.23
N ARG A 15 -13.43 -23.54 4.79
CA ARG A 15 -13.39 -23.28 6.24
C ARG A 15 -14.63 -22.55 6.74
N ILE A 16 -15.21 -21.67 5.91
CA ILE A 16 -16.48 -21.00 6.22
C ILE A 16 -17.64 -22.00 6.23
N ILE A 17 -17.80 -22.78 5.16
CA ILE A 17 -18.96 -23.70 5.03
C ILE A 17 -18.94 -24.82 6.07
N SER A 18 -17.76 -25.23 6.55
CA SER A 18 -17.62 -26.21 7.64
C SER A 18 -17.79 -25.61 9.05
N GLY A 19 -17.94 -24.29 9.17
CA GLY A 19 -18.10 -23.60 10.46
C GLY A 19 -16.80 -23.42 11.26
N LEU A 20 -15.65 -23.82 10.71
CA LEU A 20 -14.34 -23.61 11.34
C LEU A 20 -13.90 -22.15 11.33
N VAL A 21 -14.40 -21.37 10.36
CA VAL A 21 -14.26 -19.91 10.30
C VAL A 21 -15.65 -19.29 10.27
N LYS A 22 -15.95 -18.43 11.24
CA LYS A 22 -17.17 -17.63 11.26
C LYS A 22 -16.83 -16.19 10.87
N VAL A 23 -17.38 -15.71 9.76
CA VAL A 23 -17.19 -14.33 9.32
C VAL A 23 -18.07 -13.41 10.17
N LYS A 24 -17.48 -12.34 10.69
CA LYS A 24 -18.15 -11.31 11.49
C LYS A 24 -17.87 -9.93 10.89
N GLY A 25 -18.71 -8.97 11.27
CA GLY A 25 -18.46 -7.55 11.01
C GLY A 25 -17.27 -7.01 11.80
N ASN A 26 -17.10 -5.69 11.79
CA ASN A 26 -16.04 -5.07 12.55
C ASN A 26 -16.32 -5.17 14.07
N VAL A 27 -15.26 -5.25 14.87
CA VAL A 27 -15.36 -5.25 16.32
C VAL A 27 -15.60 -3.82 16.78
N LYS A 28 -16.67 -3.63 17.56
CA LYS A 28 -17.02 -2.36 18.19
C LYS A 28 -16.26 -2.16 19.50
N GLU A 29 -16.20 -3.20 20.32
CA GLU A 29 -15.63 -3.14 21.66
C GLU A 29 -15.11 -4.52 22.10
N PHE A 30 -13.99 -4.54 22.82
CA PHE A 30 -13.53 -5.71 23.56
C PHE A 30 -13.82 -5.54 25.05
N THR A 31 -14.24 -6.62 25.70
CA THR A 31 -14.25 -6.72 27.17
C THR A 31 -13.09 -7.60 27.63
N GLU A 32 -13.02 -7.90 28.92
CA GLU A 32 -11.98 -8.79 29.48
C GLU A 32 -11.92 -10.17 28.80
N THR A 33 -13.06 -10.68 28.30
CA THR A 33 -13.16 -12.06 27.76
C THR A 33 -14.01 -12.17 26.49
N ALA A 34 -14.50 -11.06 25.93
CA ALA A 34 -15.45 -11.09 24.81
C ALA A 34 -15.19 -9.99 23.77
N ALA A 35 -15.73 -10.20 22.57
CA ALA A 35 -15.79 -9.21 21.50
C ALA A 35 -17.24 -8.88 21.17
N ILE A 36 -17.57 -7.59 21.13
CA ILE A 36 -18.87 -7.04 20.71
C ILE A 36 -18.69 -6.46 19.32
N PHE A 37 -19.55 -6.85 18.38
CA PHE A 37 -19.48 -6.44 16.97
C PHE A 37 -20.45 -5.29 16.67
N ASP A 38 -20.25 -4.61 15.54
CA ASP A 38 -21.07 -3.46 15.13
C ASP A 38 -22.55 -3.79 14.93
N ASP A 39 -22.87 -5.05 14.61
CA ASP A 39 -24.25 -5.55 14.50
C ASP A 39 -24.92 -5.85 15.87
N GLY A 40 -24.19 -5.63 16.97
CA GLY A 40 -24.64 -5.92 18.33
C GLY A 40 -24.45 -7.38 18.76
N SER A 41 -23.96 -8.26 17.88
CA SER A 41 -23.62 -9.63 18.25
C SER A 41 -22.39 -9.66 19.18
N ARG A 42 -22.28 -10.74 19.96
CA ARG A 42 -21.21 -10.93 20.96
C ARG A 42 -20.64 -12.34 20.84
N GLU A 43 -19.33 -12.46 20.94
CA GLU A 43 -18.62 -13.74 21.10
C GLU A 43 -17.84 -13.71 22.42
N ASP A 44 -18.14 -14.66 23.30
CA ASP A 44 -17.51 -14.81 24.61
C ASP A 44 -16.35 -15.82 24.56
N HIS A 45 -15.52 -15.82 25.62
CA HIS A 45 -14.36 -16.72 25.79
C HIS A 45 -13.33 -16.59 24.66
N VAL A 46 -13.00 -15.35 24.28
CA VAL A 46 -11.96 -15.08 23.30
C VAL A 46 -10.59 -15.14 23.96
N ASP A 47 -9.81 -16.18 23.67
CA ASP A 47 -8.47 -16.37 24.26
C ASP A 47 -7.38 -15.52 23.59
N ALA A 48 -7.57 -15.18 22.32
CA ALA A 48 -6.56 -14.46 21.53
C ALA A 48 -7.18 -13.57 20.46
N VAL A 49 -6.54 -12.43 20.20
CA VAL A 49 -6.88 -11.49 19.12
C VAL A 49 -5.65 -11.29 18.25
N ILE A 50 -5.81 -11.45 16.93
CA ILE A 50 -4.74 -11.26 15.94
C ILE A 50 -5.10 -10.05 15.07
N PHE A 51 -4.32 -8.98 15.19
CA PHE A 51 -4.48 -7.78 14.36
C PHE A 51 -3.79 -7.97 13.00
N ALA A 52 -4.51 -8.52 12.03
CA ALA A 52 -4.07 -8.60 10.63
C ALA A 52 -4.35 -7.29 9.86
N THR A 53 -4.06 -6.13 10.47
CA THR A 53 -4.44 -4.78 9.98
C THR A 53 -3.46 -4.16 8.97
N GLY A 54 -2.56 -4.98 8.41
CA GLY A 54 -1.57 -4.56 7.43
C GLY A 54 -0.36 -3.83 8.04
N TYR A 55 0.36 -3.09 7.19
CA TYR A 55 1.63 -2.44 7.54
C TYR A 55 1.65 -0.98 7.06
N THR A 56 2.40 -0.15 7.78
CA THR A 56 2.83 1.17 7.32
C THR A 56 4.30 1.12 6.90
N PHE A 57 4.74 2.09 6.09
CA PHE A 57 6.15 2.24 5.73
C PHE A 57 6.67 3.63 6.11
N ALA A 58 7.97 3.70 6.38
CA ALA A 58 8.71 4.92 6.64
C ALA A 58 10.17 4.75 6.18
N PHE A 59 10.87 5.87 5.97
CA PHE A 59 12.29 5.90 5.68
C PHE A 59 13.02 6.78 6.69
N PRO A 60 13.28 6.31 7.93
CA PRO A 60 13.90 7.13 8.99
C PRO A 60 15.27 7.69 8.60
N PHE A 61 15.98 7.00 7.71
CA PHE A 61 17.29 7.42 7.18
C PHE A 61 17.20 8.43 6.02
N LEU A 62 15.98 8.86 5.61
CA LEU A 62 15.74 9.79 4.50
C LEU A 62 14.80 10.95 4.88
N GLU A 63 14.57 11.24 6.17
CA GLU A 63 13.57 12.23 6.61
C GLU A 63 13.73 13.61 5.96
N ASP A 64 14.97 14.04 5.69
CA ASP A 64 15.28 15.32 5.04
C ASP A 64 15.00 15.34 3.52
N SER A 65 15.01 14.17 2.87
CA SER A 65 14.92 14.04 1.41
C SER A 65 13.56 13.52 0.94
N VAL A 66 12.92 12.67 1.74
CA VAL A 66 11.71 11.94 1.39
C VAL A 66 10.78 11.88 2.59
N GLN A 67 9.70 12.66 2.55
CA GLN A 67 8.68 12.65 3.58
C GLN A 67 7.56 11.67 3.25
N VAL A 68 7.26 10.79 4.21
CA VAL A 68 6.09 9.91 4.18
C VAL A 68 5.08 10.42 5.21
N VAL A 69 3.88 10.78 4.75
CA VAL A 69 2.80 11.28 5.63
C VAL A 69 1.61 10.35 5.50
N LYS A 70 1.19 9.71 6.60
CA LYS A 70 0.05 8.78 6.64
C LYS A 70 0.12 7.72 5.53
N ASN A 71 1.27 7.04 5.41
CA ASN A 71 1.54 6.02 4.38
C ASN A 71 1.48 6.54 2.92
N LYS A 72 1.50 7.87 2.72
CA LYS A 72 1.53 8.51 1.41
C LYS A 72 2.87 9.17 1.18
N ILE A 73 3.35 9.03 -0.04
CA ILE A 73 4.59 9.61 -0.54
C ILE A 73 4.36 10.07 -1.97
N SER A 74 4.88 11.24 -2.30
CA SER A 74 4.79 11.82 -3.65
C SER A 74 6.02 11.43 -4.46
N LEU A 75 5.89 10.37 -5.25
CA LEU A 75 6.96 9.87 -6.12
C LEU A 75 6.50 9.88 -7.58
N TYR A 76 7.30 10.51 -8.45
CA TYR A 76 7.10 10.44 -9.89
C TYR A 76 7.23 8.99 -10.35
N LYS A 77 6.17 8.47 -11.00
CA LYS A 77 6.04 7.07 -11.42
C LYS A 77 6.28 6.06 -10.30
N LYS A 78 6.04 6.43 -9.04
CA LYS A 78 6.37 5.63 -7.84
C LYS A 78 7.86 5.31 -7.67
N VAL A 79 8.75 6.15 -8.19
CA VAL A 79 10.21 5.95 -8.14
C VAL A 79 10.95 7.19 -7.64
N PHE A 80 10.79 8.35 -8.28
CA PHE A 80 11.64 9.51 -8.04
C PHE A 80 10.98 10.58 -7.17
N PRO A 81 11.64 11.08 -6.11
CA PRO A 81 11.16 12.27 -5.39
C PRO A 81 11.24 13.51 -6.31
N PRO A 82 10.13 14.26 -6.52
CA PRO A 82 10.10 15.34 -7.50
C PRO A 82 10.81 16.62 -7.02
N ASN A 83 11.20 16.69 -5.74
CA ASN A 83 11.76 17.90 -5.13
C ASN A 83 13.30 17.90 -5.07
N LEU A 84 13.96 16.90 -5.63
CA LEU A 84 15.42 16.85 -5.69
C LEU A 84 15.92 17.65 -6.90
N GLU A 85 16.93 18.49 -6.67
CA GLU A 85 17.59 19.25 -7.76
C GLU A 85 18.25 18.32 -8.78
N LYS A 86 18.82 17.20 -8.31
CA LYS A 86 19.42 16.16 -9.16
C LYS A 86 18.70 14.83 -8.95
N PRO A 87 18.42 14.06 -10.02
CA PRO A 87 17.73 12.78 -9.90
C PRO A 87 18.70 11.67 -9.47
N THR A 88 19.24 11.76 -8.25
CA THR A 88 20.27 10.84 -7.72
C THR A 88 19.76 9.91 -6.62
N LEU A 89 18.46 9.98 -6.30
CA LEU A 89 17.78 9.08 -5.36
C LEU A 89 16.53 8.52 -6.03
N ALA A 90 16.34 7.21 -5.89
CA ALA A 90 15.18 6.49 -6.39
C ALA A 90 14.72 5.44 -5.38
N ILE A 91 13.41 5.26 -5.27
CA ILE A 91 12.79 4.23 -4.45
C ILE A 91 12.29 3.11 -5.37
N ILE A 92 12.74 1.88 -5.14
CA ILE A 92 12.38 0.71 -5.95
C ILE A 92 11.38 -0.16 -5.18
N GLY A 93 10.35 -0.66 -5.87
CA GLY A 93 9.41 -1.63 -5.31
C GLY A 93 8.34 -1.04 -4.38
N LEU A 94 8.27 0.29 -4.21
CA LEU A 94 7.22 0.95 -3.43
C LEU A 94 5.92 1.07 -4.23
N ILE A 95 5.36 -0.08 -4.62
CA ILE A 95 4.14 -0.22 -5.41
C ILE A 95 3.41 -1.51 -5.03
N GLN A 96 2.07 -1.47 -5.02
CA GLN A 96 1.21 -2.64 -4.87
C GLN A 96 0.46 -2.88 -6.18
N PRO A 97 1.00 -3.69 -7.10
CA PRO A 97 0.36 -4.01 -8.38
C PRO A 97 -0.66 -5.13 -8.25
N LEU A 98 -1.56 -5.24 -9.23
CA LEU A 98 -2.29 -6.48 -9.48
C LEU A 98 -1.36 -7.45 -10.24
N GLY A 99 -0.44 -8.08 -9.53
CA GLY A 99 0.57 -8.97 -10.09
C GLY A 99 1.85 -9.03 -9.25
N ALA A 100 2.93 -9.54 -9.84
CA ALA A 100 4.21 -9.65 -9.16
C ALA A 100 4.97 -8.31 -9.11
N ILE A 101 5.56 -7.99 -7.96
CA ILE A 101 6.40 -6.80 -7.77
C ILE A 101 7.74 -6.92 -8.49
N MET A 102 8.35 -8.12 -8.48
CA MET A 102 9.69 -8.40 -9.01
C MET A 102 9.91 -7.90 -10.46
N PRO A 103 9.05 -8.22 -11.45
CA PRO A 103 9.24 -7.70 -12.81
C PRO A 103 9.08 -6.18 -12.91
N ILE A 104 8.25 -5.58 -12.06
CA ILE A 104 8.08 -4.13 -12.03
C ILE A 104 9.33 -3.47 -11.44
N SER A 105 9.87 -4.01 -10.34
CA SER A 105 11.10 -3.53 -9.73
C SER A 105 12.32 -3.66 -10.65
N GLU A 106 12.38 -4.72 -11.47
CA GLU A 106 13.41 -4.87 -12.52
C GLU A 106 13.34 -3.75 -13.56
N LEU A 107 12.15 -3.45 -14.09
CA LEU A 107 11.95 -2.35 -15.03
C LEU A 107 12.24 -0.99 -14.39
N GLN A 108 11.83 -0.77 -13.13
CA GLN A 108 12.19 0.43 -12.37
C GLN A 108 13.71 0.57 -12.27
N GLY A 109 14.44 -0.50 -11.93
CA GLY A 109 15.91 -0.49 -11.84
C GLY A 109 16.60 -0.16 -13.15
N ARG A 110 16.14 -0.74 -14.27
CA ARG A 110 16.67 -0.43 -15.62
C ARG A 110 16.46 1.02 -16.02
N TRP A 111 15.31 1.60 -15.67
CA TRP A 111 15.06 3.01 -15.94
C TRP A 111 15.90 3.91 -15.04
N VAL A 112 15.95 3.62 -13.73
CA VAL A 112 16.70 4.39 -12.74
C VAL A 112 18.18 4.48 -13.09
N THR A 113 18.81 3.36 -13.42
CA THR A 113 20.23 3.33 -13.81
C THR A 113 20.53 4.17 -15.06
N GLN A 114 19.61 4.24 -16.03
CA GLN A 114 19.77 5.11 -17.19
C GLN A 114 19.65 6.59 -16.82
N VAL A 115 18.75 6.94 -15.90
CA VAL A 115 18.60 8.30 -15.38
C VAL A 115 19.85 8.72 -14.61
N PHE A 116 20.36 7.86 -13.72
CA PHE A 116 21.60 8.12 -12.96
C PHE A 116 22.82 8.31 -13.85
N LYS A 117 22.89 7.60 -14.99
CA LYS A 117 23.96 7.79 -15.99
C LYS A 117 23.73 8.98 -16.93
N GLY A 118 22.62 9.71 -16.82
CA GLY A 118 22.27 10.80 -17.73
C GLY A 118 21.84 10.36 -19.14
N LEU A 119 21.63 9.05 -19.37
CA LEU A 119 21.14 8.52 -20.65
C LEU A 119 19.64 8.78 -20.86
N LYS A 120 18.92 9.05 -19.77
CA LYS A 120 17.52 9.48 -19.73
C LYS A 120 17.40 10.65 -18.78
N THR A 121 16.47 11.55 -19.08
CA THR A 121 16.17 12.72 -18.23
C THR A 121 14.77 12.60 -17.66
N LEU A 122 14.56 13.23 -16.50
CA LEU A 122 13.23 13.42 -15.93
C LEU A 122 12.61 14.71 -16.49
N PRO A 123 11.27 14.82 -16.55
CA PRO A 123 10.61 16.06 -16.89
C PRO A 123 10.78 17.10 -15.76
N SER A 124 10.26 18.30 -15.97
CA SER A 124 10.34 19.37 -14.97
C SER A 124 9.60 18.98 -13.68
N GLN A 125 9.96 19.64 -12.57
CA GLN A 125 9.32 19.42 -11.27
C GLN A 125 7.79 19.64 -11.32
N SER A 126 7.32 20.65 -12.05
CA SER A 126 5.90 20.95 -12.19
C SER A 126 5.15 19.84 -12.93
N GLU A 127 5.72 19.33 -14.03
CA GLU A 127 5.16 18.22 -14.79
C GLU A 127 5.11 16.93 -13.96
N MET A 128 6.19 16.62 -13.22
CA MET A 128 6.21 15.48 -12.31
C MET A 128 5.12 15.58 -11.25
N LYS A 129 4.97 16.76 -10.62
CA LYS A 129 3.92 17.00 -9.60
C LYS A 129 2.51 16.88 -10.18
N ALA A 130 2.28 17.44 -11.37
CA ALA A 130 0.99 17.34 -12.05
C ALA A 130 0.61 15.88 -12.33
N GLU A 131 1.58 15.07 -12.79
CA GLU A 131 1.34 13.65 -13.04
C GLU A 131 1.09 12.86 -11.74
N ILE A 132 1.83 13.17 -10.67
CA ILE A 132 1.61 12.56 -9.34
C ILE A 132 0.18 12.85 -8.87
N THR A 133 -0.26 14.11 -8.91
CA THR A 133 -1.61 14.49 -8.48
C THR A 133 -2.66 13.78 -9.30
N LYS A 134 -2.52 13.77 -10.64
CA LYS A 134 -3.44 13.04 -11.53
C LYS A 134 -3.53 11.56 -11.17
N ALA A 135 -2.39 10.89 -10.97
CA ALA A 135 -2.37 9.48 -10.60
C ALA A 135 -3.01 9.23 -9.23
N GLN A 136 -2.81 10.12 -8.25
CA GLN A 136 -3.43 10.04 -6.94
C GLN A 136 -4.95 10.20 -7.02
N GLU A 137 -5.45 11.13 -7.83
CA GLU A 137 -6.88 11.32 -8.07
C GLU A 137 -7.52 10.11 -8.75
N GLU A 138 -6.86 9.54 -9.76
CA GLU A 138 -7.33 8.33 -10.44
C GLU A 138 -7.39 7.13 -9.49
N ILE A 139 -6.37 6.95 -8.63
CA ILE A 139 -6.36 5.90 -7.60
C ILE A 139 -7.48 6.13 -6.58
N ALA A 140 -7.66 7.35 -6.08
CA ALA A 140 -8.69 7.67 -5.10
C ALA A 140 -10.12 7.50 -5.65
N LYS A 141 -10.33 7.67 -6.95
CA LYS A 141 -11.63 7.39 -7.60
C LYS A 141 -11.88 5.89 -7.79
N ARG A 142 -10.81 5.10 -7.95
CA ARG A 142 -10.89 3.68 -8.30
C ARG A 142 -10.95 2.78 -7.08
N TYR A 143 -10.23 3.12 -6.02
CA TYR A 143 -10.11 2.28 -4.82
C TYR A 143 -10.89 2.90 -3.66
N VAL A 144 -11.58 2.05 -2.90
CA VAL A 144 -12.31 2.40 -1.67
C VAL A 144 -11.38 2.32 -0.47
#